data_AF-A0A2E3MCB8-F1
#
_entry.id   AF-A0A2E3MCB8-F1
#
_cell.length_a   1.000
_cell.length_b   1.000
_cell.length_c   1.000
_cell.angle_alpha   90.00
_cell.angle_beta   90.00
_cell.angle_gamma   90.00
#
_symmetry.space_group_name_H-M   'P 1'
#
loop_
_entity.id
_entity.type
_entity.pdbx_description
1 polymer ?
#
loop_
_entity_poly.entity_id
_entity_poly.type
_entity_poly.pdbx_seq_one_letter_code
_entity_poly.pdbx_strand_id
1 'polypeptide(L)'
;MAGVYCPSCEASVEPASKFCLSCGNDLTVRGPITATGHDLNQLKDVIRTRDDLSMAEKFDMIAKVEEGANPILLGIAAPADDDDSEITEEVADVSESAFTNYQFGESEAAAAAVRATVRGTDGWVLVQKGDLDLSEGLFRDAMNLGMEASTHIHDVSSGEHEGIDPEAMRSIPVLKPPKRSFCPKCGSDIHSNTMLQWRKWRDSSGDVVSMQLEASMETALIQVASHYLTVIENIKKDSKSVDEDALRKKLEKKIRKELEAEFEGRSVASKGSEKKKTTSASKSSTASVKKKSNATTPKKKAGGLFGAKRPKKTFEGEPADKADWFLAEALDTVYDPHGSGKVLKPKTILARSSDGNVRVQDVVRVYDSEGKDGISELAWTSPLTEYIIEAYDAC
;
A
#
# COMPACT_ATOMS: atom_id res chain seq x y z
N MET A 1 -4.25 -7.74 21.29
CA MET A 1 -3.00 -7.35 21.98
C MET A 1 -2.12 -8.59 21.99
N ALA A 2 -1.13 -8.66 21.09
CA ALA A 2 -0.30 -9.86 20.91
C ALA A 2 1.01 -9.68 21.68
N GLY A 3 1.30 -10.58 22.62
CA GLY A 3 2.51 -10.54 23.42
C GLY A 3 2.42 -11.39 24.68
N VAL A 4 3.49 -11.35 25.46
CA VAL A 4 3.64 -12.08 26.72
C VAL A 4 3.58 -11.07 27.86
N TYR A 5 2.97 -11.46 28.97
CA TYR A 5 2.60 -10.57 30.05
C TYR A 5 3.28 -10.95 31.36
N CYS A 6 3.50 -9.95 32.21
CA CYS A 6 3.99 -10.20 33.56
C CYS A 6 2.86 -10.82 34.41
N PRO A 7 3.07 -11.96 35.08
CA PRO A 7 2.05 -12.57 35.92
C PRO A 7 1.67 -11.75 37.16
N SER A 8 2.44 -10.70 37.49
CA SER A 8 2.19 -9.88 38.69
C SER A 8 1.48 -8.55 38.40
N CYS A 9 1.62 -8.00 37.20
CA CYS A 9 1.09 -6.67 36.88
C CYS A 9 0.48 -6.57 35.47
N GLU A 10 0.44 -7.68 34.74
CA GLU A 10 -0.14 -7.80 33.39
C GLU A 10 0.46 -6.84 32.35
N ALA A 11 1.58 -6.18 32.67
CA ALA A 11 2.31 -5.36 31.72
C ALA A 11 2.93 -6.26 30.65
N SER A 12 2.94 -5.78 29.40
CA SER A 12 3.65 -6.44 28.30
C SER A 12 5.14 -6.54 28.61
N VAL A 13 5.70 -7.75 28.53
CA VAL A 13 7.11 -8.04 28.78
C VAL A 13 7.71 -8.76 27.58
N GLU A 14 9.01 -8.51 27.34
CA GLU A 14 9.72 -9.22 26.28
C GLU A 14 9.92 -10.70 26.68
N PRO A 15 9.73 -11.67 25.77
CA PRO A 15 9.79 -13.11 26.10
C PRO A 15 11.14 -13.58 26.66
N ALA A 16 12.21 -12.83 26.38
CA ALA A 16 13.57 -13.10 26.85
C ALA A 16 13.96 -12.27 28.09
N SER A 17 13.06 -11.41 28.60
CA SER A 17 13.37 -10.55 29.75
C SER A 17 13.44 -11.36 31.05
N LYS A 18 14.47 -11.08 31.84
CA LYS A 18 14.66 -11.70 33.17
C LYS A 18 13.86 -10.99 34.27
N PHE A 19 13.50 -9.73 34.04
CA PHE A 19 12.76 -8.91 35.00
C PHE A 19 11.68 -8.10 34.28
N CYS A 20 10.53 -7.93 34.93
CA CYS A 20 9.50 -7.02 34.43
C CYS A 20 9.93 -5.56 34.65
N LEU A 21 10.04 -4.78 33.58
CA LEU A 21 10.41 -3.36 33.64
C LEU A 21 9.35 -2.48 34.33
N SER A 22 8.11 -2.96 34.48
CA SER A 22 7.02 -2.19 35.08
C SER A 22 6.88 -2.40 36.59
N CYS A 23 7.07 -3.62 37.10
CA CYS A 23 6.88 -3.94 38.53
C CYS A 23 8.12 -4.54 39.22
N GLY A 24 9.20 -4.79 38.49
CA GLY A 24 10.44 -5.37 39.03
C GLY A 24 10.36 -6.86 39.36
N ASN A 25 9.28 -7.56 38.99
CA ASN A 25 9.14 -9.00 39.24
C ASN A 25 10.19 -9.81 38.48
N ASP A 26 10.76 -10.83 39.13
CA ASP A 26 11.73 -11.75 38.54
C ASP A 26 11.01 -12.81 37.70
N LEU A 27 11.25 -12.73 36.39
CA LEU A 27 10.65 -13.59 35.38
C LEU A 27 11.40 -14.92 35.21
N THR A 28 12.52 -15.12 35.92
CA THR A 28 13.23 -16.40 35.96
C THR A 28 12.62 -17.37 36.96
N VAL A 29 11.94 -16.86 38.00
CA VAL A 29 11.25 -17.67 39.02
C VAL A 29 9.78 -17.86 38.68
N ARG A 30 9.11 -16.81 38.18
CA ARG A 30 7.74 -16.88 37.66
C ARG A 30 7.73 -16.38 36.22
N GLY A 31 7.70 -17.33 35.29
CA GLY A 31 7.82 -17.07 33.87
C GLY A 31 6.80 -16.07 33.34
N PRO A 32 7.11 -15.40 32.22
CA PRO A 32 6.13 -14.63 31.47
C PRO A 32 4.92 -15.51 31.09
N ILE A 33 3.71 -14.96 31.15
CA ILE A 33 2.48 -15.67 30.80
C ILE A 33 1.95 -15.23 29.43
N THR A 34 1.42 -16.17 28.66
CA THR A 34 0.71 -15.88 27.40
C THR A 34 -0.62 -15.16 27.68
N ALA A 35 -1.27 -14.64 26.63
CA ALA A 35 -2.59 -14.00 26.75
C ALA A 35 -3.66 -14.92 27.39
N THR A 36 -3.49 -16.24 27.27
CA THR A 36 -4.36 -17.26 27.89
C THR A 36 -3.91 -17.68 29.28
N GLY A 37 -2.97 -16.96 29.91
CA GLY A 37 -2.51 -17.23 31.28
C GLY A 37 -1.55 -18.40 31.46
N HIS A 38 -1.10 -19.03 30.36
CA HIS A 38 -0.18 -20.17 30.42
C HIS A 38 1.28 -19.70 30.51
N ASP A 39 2.09 -20.36 31.35
CA ASP A 39 3.52 -20.05 31.51
C ASP A 39 4.30 -20.40 30.22
N LEU A 40 4.97 -19.39 29.67
CA LEU A 40 5.72 -19.48 28.43
C LEU A 40 6.92 -20.43 28.53
N ASN A 41 7.55 -20.56 29.70
CA ASN A 41 8.67 -21.49 29.87
C ASN A 41 8.21 -22.95 29.82
N GLN A 42 7.06 -23.24 30.43
CA GLN A 42 6.45 -24.57 30.38
C GLN A 42 6.04 -24.94 28.95
N LEU A 43 5.44 -24.00 28.21
CA LEU A 43 5.06 -24.22 26.80
C LEU A 43 6.27 -24.50 25.92
N LYS A 44 7.37 -23.76 26.10
CA LYS A 44 8.63 -24.00 25.37
C LYS A 44 9.19 -25.39 25.65
N ASP A 45 9.11 -25.86 26.89
CA ASP A 45 9.61 -27.19 27.25
C ASP A 45 8.74 -28.29 26.64
N VAL A 46 7.40 -28.12 26.65
CA VAL A 46 6.47 -29.02 25.96
C VAL A 46 6.79 -29.11 24.46
N ILE A 47 6.98 -27.97 23.78
CA ILE A 47 7.33 -27.92 22.35
C ILE A 47 8.69 -28.59 22.08
N ARG A 48 9.68 -28.43 22.98
CA ARG A 48 10.99 -29.08 22.83
C ARG A 48 10.90 -30.61 22.94
N THR A 49 10.06 -31.11 23.84
CA THR A 49 9.87 -32.55 24.10
C THR A 49 9.02 -33.28 23.06
N ARG A 50 8.36 -32.55 22.16
CA ARG A 50 7.52 -33.12 21.09
C ARG A 50 8.36 -33.78 20.00
N ASP A 51 8.31 -35.11 19.87
CA ASP A 51 9.08 -35.85 18.86
C ASP A 51 8.42 -35.85 17.46
N ASP A 52 7.20 -35.36 17.36
CA ASP A 52 6.39 -35.27 16.14
C ASP A 52 6.73 -34.07 15.24
N LEU A 53 7.55 -33.14 15.73
CA LEU A 53 7.91 -31.90 15.03
C LEU A 53 9.40 -31.88 14.68
N SER A 54 9.72 -31.39 13.48
CA SER A 54 11.11 -31.09 13.12
C SER A 54 11.66 -29.94 13.96
N MET A 55 12.99 -29.85 14.10
CA MET A 55 13.61 -28.76 14.85
C MET A 55 13.21 -27.39 14.33
N ALA A 56 13.01 -27.23 13.01
CA ALA A 56 12.55 -25.99 12.41
C ALA A 56 11.12 -25.63 12.85
N GLU A 57 10.21 -26.60 12.85
CA GLU A 57 8.82 -26.40 13.29
C GLU A 57 8.73 -26.14 14.79
N LYS A 58 9.62 -26.73 15.61
CA LYS A 58 9.74 -26.41 17.04
C LYS A 58 10.12 -24.95 17.27
N PHE A 59 11.11 -24.44 16.52
CA PHE A 59 11.52 -23.03 16.63
C PHE A 59 10.41 -22.08 16.16
N ASP A 60 9.69 -22.45 15.09
CA ASP A 60 8.57 -21.66 14.58
C ASP A 60 7.38 -21.64 15.55
N MET A 61 7.05 -22.77 16.16
CA MET A 61 6.02 -22.87 17.20
C MET A 61 6.37 -22.05 18.44
N ILE A 62 7.64 -22.08 18.89
CA ILE A 62 8.11 -21.26 20.01
C ILE A 62 8.00 -19.78 19.66
N ALA A 63 8.39 -19.38 18.44
CA ALA A 63 8.28 -18.00 17.99
C ALA A 63 6.83 -17.53 17.97
N LYS A 64 5.90 -18.36 17.47
CA LYS A 64 4.46 -18.06 17.48
C LYS A 64 3.91 -17.84 18.89
N VAL A 65 4.28 -18.70 19.85
CA VAL A 65 3.87 -18.54 21.26
C VAL A 65 4.50 -17.30 21.91
N GLU A 66 5.77 -16.98 21.61
CA GLU A 66 6.45 -15.76 22.06
C GLU A 66 5.86 -14.48 21.45
N GLU A 67 5.35 -14.55 20.23
CA GLU A 67 4.65 -13.46 19.54
C GLU A 67 3.19 -13.31 20.04
N GLY A 68 2.74 -14.18 20.95
CA GLY A 68 1.43 -14.09 21.60
C GLY A 68 0.31 -14.89 20.92
N ALA A 69 0.65 -15.90 20.10
CA ALA A 69 -0.34 -16.84 19.60
C ALA A 69 -0.90 -17.71 20.74
N ASN A 70 -2.20 -18.00 20.67
CA ASN A 70 -2.90 -18.77 21.69
C ASN A 70 -2.40 -20.23 21.71
N PRO A 71 -1.82 -20.72 22.84
CA PRO A 71 -1.29 -22.09 22.93
C PRO A 71 -2.37 -23.17 22.85
N ILE A 72 -3.63 -22.83 23.14
CA ILE A 72 -4.79 -23.72 23.01
C ILE A 72 -5.11 -23.95 21.52
N LEU A 73 -5.12 -22.90 20.70
CA LEU A 73 -5.34 -23.00 19.25
C LEU A 73 -4.19 -23.71 18.53
N LEU A 74 -2.97 -23.60 19.06
CA LEU A 74 -1.81 -24.34 18.58
C LEU A 74 -1.79 -25.81 19.01
N GLY A 75 -2.80 -26.26 19.78
CA GLY A 75 -2.90 -27.64 20.27
C GLY A 75 -1.79 -28.02 21.25
N ILE A 76 -1.20 -27.04 21.94
CA ILE A 76 -0.11 -27.24 22.92
C ILE A 76 -0.66 -27.35 24.35
N ALA A 77 -1.77 -26.65 24.63
CA ALA A 77 -2.43 -26.66 25.93
C ALA A 77 -3.90 -27.07 25.79
N ALA A 78 -4.42 -27.79 26.79
CA ALA A 78 -5.85 -28.10 26.89
C ALA A 78 -6.63 -26.88 27.43
N PRO A 79 -7.87 -26.65 26.98
CA PRO A 79 -8.75 -25.69 27.62
C PRO A 79 -9.02 -26.12 29.07
N ALA A 80 -9.22 -25.15 29.98
CA ALA A 80 -9.62 -25.46 31.35
C ALA A 80 -11.07 -25.97 31.38
N ASP A 81 -11.33 -27.04 32.13
CA ASP A 81 -12.60 -27.80 32.19
C ASP A 81 -13.83 -27.05 32.76
N ASP A 82 -13.79 -25.72 32.94
CA ASP A 82 -14.86 -24.95 33.62
C ASP A 82 -15.51 -23.84 32.78
N ASP A 83 -15.20 -23.76 31.49
CA ASP A 83 -15.93 -22.88 30.56
C ASP A 83 -16.47 -23.70 29.38
N ASP A 84 -17.74 -24.14 29.50
CA ASP A 84 -18.62 -24.52 28.38
C ASP A 84 -18.97 -23.28 27.51
N SER A 85 -17.98 -22.43 27.24
CA SER A 85 -18.01 -21.48 26.16
C SER A 85 -17.44 -22.22 24.96
N GLU A 86 -18.30 -22.59 24.03
CA GLU A 86 -17.90 -22.96 22.69
C GLU A 86 -17.11 -21.77 22.11
N ILE A 87 -15.79 -21.72 22.34
CA ILE A 87 -14.87 -20.78 21.69
C ILE A 87 -14.67 -21.31 20.29
N THR A 88 -15.74 -21.30 19.51
CA THR A 88 -15.70 -21.11 18.06
C THR A 88 -15.47 -19.63 17.81
N GLU A 89 -14.35 -19.09 18.31
CA GLU A 89 -13.76 -17.93 17.65
C GLU A 89 -13.12 -18.44 16.37
N GLU A 90 -13.91 -18.28 15.31
CA GLU A 90 -13.50 -17.96 13.94
C GLU A 90 -12.00 -18.18 13.72
N VAL A 91 -11.71 -19.27 13.00
CA VAL A 91 -10.54 -19.46 12.14
C VAL A 91 -9.79 -18.16 11.97
N ALA A 92 -8.55 -18.12 12.50
CA ALA A 92 -7.60 -17.05 12.28
C ALA A 92 -7.85 -16.45 10.90
N ASP A 93 -8.42 -15.25 10.91
CA ASP A 93 -8.87 -14.54 9.72
C ASP A 93 -7.71 -14.63 8.74
N VAL A 94 -7.92 -15.40 7.68
CA VAL A 94 -6.98 -15.58 6.57
C VAL A 94 -6.99 -14.23 5.89
N SER A 95 -6.31 -13.25 6.50
CA SER A 95 -6.53 -11.81 6.34
C SER A 95 -7.34 -11.57 5.09
N GLU A 96 -8.67 -11.58 5.20
CA GLU A 96 -9.48 -11.53 3.99
C GLU A 96 -9.00 -10.28 3.26
N SER A 97 -8.43 -10.48 2.06
CA SER A 97 -7.87 -9.36 1.32
C SER A 97 -8.93 -8.27 1.34
N ALA A 98 -8.60 -7.03 1.68
CA ALA A 98 -9.59 -5.98 1.97
C ALA A 98 -10.58 -5.68 0.81
N PHE A 99 -10.42 -6.40 -0.30
CA PHE A 99 -11.18 -6.39 -1.53
C PHE A 99 -12.17 -7.57 -1.69
N THR A 100 -12.18 -8.59 -0.82
CA THR A 100 -13.15 -9.73 -0.88
C THR A 100 -14.60 -9.25 -0.83
N ASN A 101 -14.84 -8.14 -0.13
CA ASN A 101 -16.17 -7.56 0.07
C ASN A 101 -16.54 -6.46 -0.95
N TYR A 102 -15.67 -6.13 -1.90
CA TYR A 102 -15.97 -5.07 -2.88
C TYR A 102 -16.81 -5.59 -4.04
N GLN A 103 -18.06 -5.11 -4.15
CA GLN A 103 -18.91 -5.43 -5.29
C GLN A 103 -18.79 -4.38 -6.40
N PHE A 104 -18.51 -4.86 -7.62
CA PHE A 104 -18.45 -4.02 -8.80
C PHE A 104 -19.82 -3.35 -9.07
N GLY A 105 -19.79 -2.03 -9.26
CA GLY A 105 -20.97 -1.21 -9.61
C GLY A 105 -21.65 -0.48 -8.44
N GLU A 106 -21.25 -0.73 -7.19
CA GLU A 106 -21.86 -0.07 -6.03
C GLU A 106 -21.29 1.33 -5.73
N SER A 107 -20.05 1.60 -6.16
CA SER A 107 -19.40 2.89 -5.95
C SER A 107 -20.01 3.99 -6.82
N GLU A 108 -20.74 4.93 -6.20
CA GLU A 108 -21.30 6.10 -6.88
C GLU A 108 -20.23 6.96 -7.55
N ALA A 109 -19.05 7.05 -6.92
CA ALA A 109 -17.90 7.80 -7.44
C ALA A 109 -17.34 7.14 -8.71
N ALA A 110 -17.17 5.82 -8.70
CA ALA A 110 -16.75 5.07 -9.87
C ALA A 110 -17.78 5.19 -11.01
N ALA A 111 -19.07 5.03 -10.69
CA ALA A 111 -20.15 5.19 -11.67
C ALA A 111 -20.23 6.62 -12.24
N ALA A 112 -19.93 7.65 -11.44
CA ALA A 112 -19.86 9.03 -11.92
C ALA A 112 -18.65 9.25 -12.85
N ALA A 113 -17.49 8.69 -12.51
CA ALA A 113 -16.27 8.75 -13.34
C ALA A 113 -16.45 8.02 -14.68
N VAL A 114 -17.00 6.80 -14.65
CA VAL A 114 -17.34 6.02 -15.86
C VAL A 114 -18.34 6.79 -16.71
N ARG A 115 -19.39 7.35 -16.11
CA ARG A 115 -20.33 8.20 -16.84
C ARG A 115 -19.64 9.41 -17.46
N ALA A 116 -18.69 10.05 -16.78
CA ALA A 116 -18.00 11.22 -17.32
C ALA A 116 -17.12 10.89 -18.54
N THR A 117 -16.48 9.72 -18.56
CA THR A 117 -15.59 9.29 -19.66
C THR A 117 -16.34 8.65 -20.82
N VAL A 118 -17.41 7.91 -20.53
CA VAL A 118 -18.18 7.14 -21.52
C VAL A 118 -19.27 8.00 -22.19
N ARG A 119 -19.65 9.14 -21.58
CA ARG A 119 -20.56 10.15 -22.17
C ARG A 119 -20.06 10.57 -23.55
N GLY A 120 -20.78 10.15 -24.60
CA GLY A 120 -20.51 10.50 -25.99
C GLY A 120 -19.90 9.37 -26.83
N THR A 121 -19.67 8.19 -26.25
CA THR A 121 -19.26 6.99 -26.99
C THR A 121 -20.47 6.21 -27.50
N ASP A 122 -20.32 5.50 -28.62
CA ASP A 122 -21.37 4.64 -29.19
C ASP A 122 -21.77 3.53 -28.21
N GLY A 123 -20.83 3.05 -27.38
CA GLY A 123 -21.09 2.08 -26.31
C GLY A 123 -22.09 2.60 -25.27
N TRP A 124 -22.00 3.88 -24.90
CA TRP A 124 -22.95 4.49 -23.95
C TRP A 124 -24.37 4.55 -24.51
N VAL A 125 -24.51 4.77 -25.81
CA VAL A 125 -25.82 4.82 -26.48
C VAL A 125 -26.48 3.43 -26.46
N LEU A 126 -25.69 2.36 -26.59
CA LEU A 126 -26.18 0.98 -26.50
C LEU A 126 -26.59 0.61 -25.06
N VAL A 127 -25.83 1.06 -24.06
CA VAL A 127 -26.20 0.91 -22.64
C VAL A 127 -27.50 1.65 -22.33
N GLN A 128 -27.66 2.89 -22.81
CA GLN A 128 -28.89 3.68 -22.61
C GLN A 128 -30.12 3.07 -23.29
N LYS A 129 -29.92 2.39 -24.42
CA LYS A 129 -31.00 1.68 -25.14
C LYS A 129 -31.38 0.36 -24.47
N GLY A 130 -30.56 -0.15 -23.55
CA GLY A 130 -30.73 -1.48 -22.96
C GLY A 130 -30.29 -2.62 -23.87
N ASP A 131 -29.59 -2.32 -24.97
CA ASP A 131 -29.04 -3.33 -25.90
C ASP A 131 -27.74 -3.95 -25.36
N LEU A 132 -27.06 -3.26 -24.43
CA LEU A 132 -25.84 -3.74 -23.76
C LEU A 132 -26.07 -3.74 -22.24
N ASP A 133 -26.19 -4.94 -21.67
CA ASP A 133 -26.24 -5.12 -20.23
C ASP A 133 -24.83 -5.32 -19.66
N LEU A 134 -24.44 -4.44 -18.75
CA LEU A 134 -23.15 -4.47 -18.05
C LEU A 134 -23.25 -5.22 -16.71
N SER A 135 -24.47 -5.57 -16.28
CA SER A 135 -24.76 -6.15 -14.97
C SER A 135 -24.86 -7.68 -14.99
N GLU A 136 -25.01 -8.31 -16.17
CA GLU A 136 -25.19 -9.76 -16.29
C GLU A 136 -23.92 -10.54 -16.66
N GLY A 137 -23.74 -11.67 -15.95
CA GLY A 137 -22.88 -12.82 -16.27
C GLY A 137 -21.44 -12.47 -16.63
N LEU A 138 -21.13 -12.51 -17.93
CA LEU A 138 -19.77 -12.47 -18.45
C LEU A 138 -18.98 -11.21 -18.06
N PHE A 139 -19.59 -10.03 -18.16
CA PHE A 139 -18.88 -8.78 -17.87
C PHE A 139 -18.56 -8.66 -16.39
N ARG A 140 -19.46 -9.14 -15.53
CA ARG A 140 -19.27 -9.14 -14.09
C ARG A 140 -18.22 -10.18 -13.69
N ASP A 141 -18.25 -11.37 -14.28
CA ASP A 141 -17.24 -12.41 -14.07
C ASP A 141 -15.84 -11.97 -14.53
N ALA A 142 -15.76 -11.33 -15.70
CA ALA A 142 -14.50 -10.79 -16.21
C ALA A 142 -13.94 -9.67 -15.32
N MET A 143 -14.81 -8.79 -14.80
CA MET A 143 -14.40 -7.74 -13.86
C MET A 143 -14.00 -8.31 -12.49
N ASN A 144 -14.65 -9.37 -12.00
CA ASN A 144 -14.26 -10.05 -10.78
C ASN A 144 -12.88 -10.71 -10.90
N LEU A 145 -12.61 -11.41 -12.00
CA LEU A 145 -11.27 -11.95 -12.31
C LEU A 145 -10.23 -10.82 -12.48
N GLY A 146 -10.66 -9.67 -13.00
CA GLY A 146 -9.90 -8.41 -13.00
C GLY A 146 -9.47 -7.99 -11.60
N MET A 147 -10.41 -7.97 -10.67
CA MET A 147 -10.17 -7.61 -9.28
C MET A 147 -9.22 -8.60 -8.60
N GLU A 148 -9.41 -9.90 -8.79
CA GLU A 148 -8.51 -10.94 -8.24
C GLU A 148 -7.06 -10.76 -8.72
N ALA A 149 -6.85 -10.41 -9.99
CA ALA A 149 -5.52 -10.11 -10.50
C ALA A 149 -4.90 -8.86 -9.83
N SER A 150 -5.73 -7.86 -9.51
CA SER A 150 -5.28 -6.64 -8.83
C SER A 150 -4.92 -6.89 -7.35
N THR A 151 -5.65 -7.77 -6.67
CA THR A 151 -5.38 -8.13 -5.27
C THR A 151 -4.06 -8.88 -5.17
N HIS A 152 -3.75 -9.75 -6.12
CA HIS A 152 -2.43 -10.41 -6.15
C HIS A 152 -1.25 -9.43 -6.21
N ILE A 153 -1.35 -8.32 -6.96
CA ILE A 153 -0.32 -7.27 -6.96
C ILE A 153 -0.27 -6.55 -5.60
N HIS A 154 -1.42 -6.37 -4.96
CA HIS A 154 -1.50 -5.77 -3.63
C HIS A 154 -0.83 -6.65 -2.57
N ASP A 155 -1.10 -7.96 -2.57
CA ASP A 155 -0.55 -8.92 -1.62
C ASP A 155 0.98 -9.02 -1.78
N VAL A 156 1.47 -8.97 -3.02
CA VAL A 156 2.92 -8.89 -3.26
C VAL A 156 3.52 -7.58 -2.77
N SER A 157 2.79 -6.46 -2.89
CA SER A 157 3.23 -5.18 -2.32
C SER A 157 3.21 -5.17 -0.78
N SER A 158 2.35 -5.98 -0.16
CA SER A 158 2.28 -6.18 1.30
C SER A 158 3.40 -7.11 1.81
N GLY A 159 4.05 -7.83 0.89
CA GLY A 159 5.20 -8.70 1.14
C GLY A 159 4.86 -10.19 1.20
N GLU A 160 3.68 -10.58 0.72
CA GLU A 160 3.26 -11.98 0.55
C GLU A 160 3.63 -12.43 -0.87
N HIS A 161 4.35 -13.54 -1.00
CA HIS A 161 4.87 -14.00 -2.30
C HIS A 161 4.44 -15.45 -2.59
N GLU A 162 3.16 -15.75 -2.42
CA GLU A 162 2.64 -17.07 -2.78
C GLU A 162 2.37 -17.15 -4.28
N GLY A 163 3.03 -18.10 -4.96
CA GLY A 163 2.69 -18.51 -6.32
C GLY A 163 3.16 -17.63 -7.49
N ILE A 164 3.94 -16.56 -7.25
CA ILE A 164 4.34 -15.61 -8.30
C ILE A 164 5.87 -15.56 -8.45
N ASP A 165 6.35 -15.37 -9.68
CA ASP A 165 7.78 -15.24 -9.99
C ASP A 165 8.41 -14.05 -9.24
N PRO A 166 9.35 -14.31 -8.31
CA PRO A 166 9.97 -13.27 -7.50
C PRO A 166 10.83 -12.30 -8.33
N GLU A 167 11.22 -12.64 -9.56
CA GLU A 167 11.98 -11.76 -10.44
C GLU A 167 11.08 -10.72 -11.13
N ALA A 168 9.91 -11.14 -11.62
CA ALA A 168 8.90 -10.26 -12.21
C ALA A 168 8.35 -9.23 -11.20
N MET A 169 8.27 -9.60 -9.92
CA MET A 169 7.70 -8.75 -8.87
C MET A 169 8.69 -7.81 -8.17
N ARG A 170 9.98 -7.81 -8.56
CA ARG A 170 10.98 -6.87 -8.00
C ARG A 170 10.66 -5.39 -8.27
N SER A 171 9.87 -5.14 -9.32
CA SER A 171 9.40 -3.80 -9.69
C SER A 171 8.35 -3.26 -8.71
N ILE A 172 7.69 -4.14 -7.94
CA ILE A 172 6.65 -3.75 -6.99
C ILE A 172 7.31 -3.27 -5.69
N PRO A 173 7.04 -2.03 -5.27
CA PRO A 173 7.51 -1.51 -3.99
C PRO A 173 6.89 -2.31 -2.82
N VAL A 174 7.73 -2.88 -1.96
CA VAL A 174 7.28 -3.50 -0.71
C VAL A 174 6.98 -2.42 0.33
N LEU A 175 5.73 -2.40 0.81
CA LEU A 175 5.18 -1.35 1.68
C LEU A 175 5.15 -1.76 3.16
N LYS A 176 5.76 -2.90 3.52
CA LYS A 176 5.72 -3.43 4.89
C LYS A 176 6.48 -2.52 5.88
N PRO A 177 5.83 -2.07 6.98
CA PRO A 177 6.54 -1.38 8.04
C PRO A 177 7.53 -2.34 8.73
N PRO A 178 8.76 -1.91 9.04
CA PRO A 178 9.73 -2.77 9.72
C PRO A 178 9.24 -3.14 11.12
N LYS A 179 9.44 -4.41 11.50
CA LYS A 179 9.02 -4.98 12.80
C LYS A 179 9.67 -4.30 14.02
N ARG A 180 10.77 -3.56 13.86
CA ARG A 180 11.48 -2.87 14.95
C ARG A 180 11.20 -1.38 14.92
N SER A 181 10.89 -0.85 16.10
CA SER A 181 10.61 0.56 16.38
C SER A 181 11.79 1.51 16.15
N PHE A 182 13.00 0.98 16.01
CA PHE A 182 14.22 1.77 15.85
C PHE A 182 15.08 1.24 14.69
N CYS A 183 15.64 2.15 13.90
CA CYS A 183 16.68 1.79 12.94
C CYS A 183 17.99 1.50 13.70
N PRO A 184 18.52 0.25 13.69
CA PRO A 184 19.72 -0.11 14.45
C PRO A 184 21.00 0.58 13.94
N LYS A 185 20.98 1.20 12.76
CA LYS A 185 22.13 1.94 12.21
C LYS A 185 22.15 3.43 12.56
N CYS A 186 21.01 4.06 12.83
CA CYS A 186 20.96 5.51 13.04
C CYS A 186 20.09 5.96 14.22
N GLY A 187 19.51 5.03 14.99
CA GLY A 187 18.68 5.35 16.16
C GLY A 187 17.43 6.15 15.85
N SER A 188 17.07 6.30 14.56
CA SER A 188 15.95 7.12 14.15
C SER A 188 14.62 6.48 14.57
N ASP A 189 13.78 7.32 15.18
CA ASP A 189 12.49 7.01 15.78
C ASP A 189 11.43 6.59 14.72
N ILE A 190 10.44 5.82 15.16
CA ILE A 190 9.26 5.35 14.42
C ILE A 190 8.65 6.49 13.59
N HIS A 191 8.56 7.70 14.14
CA HIS A 191 7.94 8.82 13.43
C HIS A 191 8.70 9.23 12.15
N SER A 192 10.02 9.20 12.17
CA SER A 192 10.83 9.52 10.99
C SER A 192 10.74 8.44 9.92
N ASN A 193 10.67 7.17 10.34
CA ASN A 193 10.57 6.03 9.46
C ASN A 193 9.17 5.87 8.86
N THR A 194 8.12 6.08 9.67
CA THR A 194 6.74 6.16 9.18
C THR A 194 6.58 7.28 8.16
N MET A 195 7.16 8.46 8.41
CA MET A 195 7.15 9.54 7.42
C MET A 195 7.90 9.17 6.13
N LEU A 196 9.00 8.42 6.20
CA LEU A 196 9.68 7.89 5.01
C LEU A 196 8.82 6.87 4.26
N GLN A 197 8.12 5.97 4.98
CA GLN A 197 7.21 5.01 4.36
C GLN A 197 5.99 5.70 3.75
N TRP A 198 5.40 6.70 4.42
CA TRP A 198 4.36 7.55 3.85
C TRP A 198 4.83 8.29 2.59
N ARG A 199 6.09 8.71 2.55
CA ARG A 199 6.65 9.32 1.35
C ARG A 199 6.81 8.30 0.23
N LYS A 200 7.41 7.14 0.52
CA LYS A 200 7.52 6.04 -0.44
C LYS A 200 6.15 5.67 -0.98
N TRP A 201 5.18 5.44 -0.09
CA TRP A 201 3.80 5.17 -0.46
C TRP A 201 3.24 6.26 -1.36
N ARG A 202 3.28 7.54 -0.97
CA ARG A 202 2.77 8.64 -1.81
C ARG A 202 3.48 8.75 -3.16
N ASP A 203 4.78 8.47 -3.21
CA ASP A 203 5.58 8.58 -4.43
C ASP A 203 5.44 7.34 -5.33
N SER A 204 5.14 6.16 -4.75
CA SER A 204 5.06 4.87 -5.47
C SER A 204 3.64 4.31 -5.59
N SER A 205 2.65 4.88 -4.89
CA SER A 205 1.26 4.43 -4.93
C SER A 205 0.66 4.65 -6.30
N GLY A 206 1.07 5.71 -7.01
CA GLY A 206 0.67 5.93 -8.40
C GLY A 206 1.08 4.77 -9.30
N ASP A 207 2.33 4.32 -9.18
CA ASP A 207 2.87 3.22 -9.96
C ASP A 207 2.18 1.90 -9.61
N VAL A 208 2.02 1.59 -8.31
CA VAL A 208 1.32 0.38 -7.86
C VAL A 208 -0.13 0.36 -8.34
N VAL A 209 -0.87 1.48 -8.19
CA VAL A 209 -2.26 1.57 -8.68
C VAL A 209 -2.31 1.45 -10.20
N SER A 210 -1.34 1.97 -10.93
CA SER A 210 -1.28 1.82 -12.39
C SER A 210 -1.05 0.38 -12.81
N MET A 211 -0.15 -0.35 -12.14
CA MET A 211 0.09 -1.78 -12.39
C MET A 211 -1.12 -2.63 -12.00
N GLN A 212 -1.80 -2.31 -10.89
CA GLN A 212 -3.04 -2.95 -10.48
C GLN A 212 -4.15 -2.76 -11.53
N LEU A 213 -4.30 -1.53 -12.03
CA LEU A 213 -5.28 -1.23 -13.07
C LEU A 213 -4.93 -1.92 -14.39
N GLU A 214 -3.67 -1.91 -14.80
CA GLU A 214 -3.20 -2.61 -16.01
C GLU A 214 -3.50 -4.10 -15.93
N ALA A 215 -3.08 -4.78 -14.85
CA ALA A 215 -3.34 -6.19 -14.65
C ALA A 215 -4.84 -6.50 -14.62
N SER A 216 -5.63 -5.70 -13.90
CA SER A 216 -7.09 -5.90 -13.81
C SER A 216 -7.79 -5.73 -15.15
N MET A 217 -7.38 -4.74 -15.95
CA MET A 217 -7.96 -4.47 -17.26
C MET A 217 -7.54 -5.53 -18.26
N GLU A 218 -6.28 -5.97 -18.25
CA GLU A 218 -5.79 -7.02 -19.12
C GLU A 218 -6.51 -8.34 -18.88
N THR A 219 -6.65 -8.79 -17.64
CA THR A 219 -7.34 -10.04 -17.33
C THR A 219 -8.82 -9.97 -17.68
N ALA A 220 -9.50 -8.86 -17.38
CA ALA A 220 -10.88 -8.65 -17.79
C ALA A 220 -11.04 -8.66 -19.33
N LEU A 221 -10.16 -7.98 -20.06
CA LEU A 221 -10.19 -7.94 -21.53
C LEU A 221 -9.88 -9.31 -22.15
N ILE A 222 -8.95 -10.08 -21.57
CA ILE A 222 -8.64 -11.45 -22.00
C ILE A 222 -9.87 -12.35 -21.85
N GLN A 223 -10.59 -12.25 -20.72
CA GLN A 223 -11.79 -13.06 -20.48
C GLN A 223 -12.94 -12.66 -21.41
N VAL A 224 -13.12 -11.37 -21.67
CA VAL A 224 -14.12 -10.89 -22.64
C VAL A 224 -13.74 -11.35 -24.06
N ALA A 225 -12.47 -11.25 -24.44
CA ALA A 225 -11.99 -11.67 -25.75
C ALA A 225 -12.11 -13.19 -25.94
N SER A 226 -11.79 -14.00 -24.93
CA SER A 226 -11.91 -15.47 -24.98
C SER A 226 -13.36 -15.90 -25.20
N HIS A 227 -14.30 -15.24 -24.53
CA HIS A 227 -15.73 -15.48 -24.75
C HIS A 227 -16.16 -15.10 -26.18
N TYR A 228 -15.79 -13.92 -26.68
CA TYR A 228 -16.16 -13.55 -28.05
C TYR A 228 -15.54 -14.48 -29.10
N LEU A 229 -14.30 -14.95 -28.90
CA LEU A 229 -13.70 -15.96 -29.77
C LEU A 229 -14.50 -17.26 -29.73
N THR A 230 -14.91 -17.71 -28.55
CA THR A 230 -15.73 -18.92 -28.37
C THR A 230 -17.09 -18.79 -29.06
N VAL A 231 -17.75 -17.64 -28.92
CA VAL A 231 -19.02 -17.34 -29.61
C VAL A 231 -18.82 -17.32 -31.12
N ILE A 232 -17.76 -16.69 -31.62
CA ILE A 232 -17.45 -16.64 -33.06
C ILE A 232 -17.17 -18.05 -33.60
N GLU A 233 -16.45 -18.89 -32.86
CA GLU A 233 -16.21 -20.28 -33.23
C GLU A 233 -17.49 -21.11 -33.25
N ASN A 234 -18.38 -20.93 -32.27
CA ASN A 234 -19.67 -21.59 -32.22
C ASN A 234 -20.57 -21.16 -33.39
N ILE A 235 -20.65 -19.85 -33.67
CA ILE A 235 -21.37 -19.33 -34.86
C ILE A 235 -20.76 -19.90 -36.15
N LYS A 236 -19.42 -20.02 -36.25
CA LYS A 236 -18.77 -20.64 -37.41
C LYS A 236 -19.11 -22.13 -37.52
N LYS A 237 -19.17 -22.87 -36.42
CA LYS A 237 -19.59 -24.29 -36.41
C LYS A 237 -21.06 -24.43 -36.79
N ASP A 238 -21.93 -23.57 -36.27
CA ASP A 238 -23.35 -23.54 -36.58
C ASP A 238 -23.59 -23.14 -38.05
N SER A 239 -22.86 -22.16 -38.58
CA SER A 239 -22.95 -21.80 -40.00
C SER A 239 -22.53 -22.95 -40.93
N LYS A 240 -21.65 -23.85 -40.49
CA LYS A 240 -21.27 -25.06 -41.24
C LYS A 240 -22.27 -26.21 -41.07
N SER A 241 -23.08 -26.20 -40.01
CA SER A 241 -24.11 -27.23 -39.74
C SER A 241 -25.49 -26.84 -40.29
N VAL A 242 -25.66 -25.59 -40.74
CA VAL A 242 -26.88 -25.11 -41.41
C VAL A 242 -26.93 -25.68 -42.83
N ASP A 243 -27.77 -26.69 -43.03
CA ASP A 243 -28.07 -27.29 -44.32
C ASP A 243 -28.93 -26.33 -45.17
N GLU A 244 -28.26 -25.50 -46.00
CA GLU A 244 -28.88 -24.50 -46.86
C GLU A 244 -29.98 -25.10 -47.76
N ASP A 245 -29.83 -26.35 -48.19
CA ASP A 245 -30.79 -27.04 -49.05
C ASP A 245 -32.07 -27.42 -48.30
N ALA A 246 -31.97 -27.81 -47.03
CA ALA A 246 -33.12 -28.09 -46.18
C ALA A 246 -33.91 -26.81 -45.86
N LEU A 247 -33.20 -25.69 -45.65
CA LEU A 247 -33.82 -24.38 -45.43
C LEU A 247 -34.46 -23.82 -46.72
N ARG A 248 -33.81 -23.95 -47.88
CA ARG A 248 -34.40 -23.58 -49.18
C ARG A 248 -35.67 -24.36 -49.46
N LYS A 249 -35.69 -25.67 -49.21
CA LYS A 249 -36.91 -26.50 -49.37
C LYS A 249 -38.04 -26.08 -48.42
N LYS A 250 -37.72 -25.66 -47.19
CA LYS A 250 -38.72 -25.15 -46.24
C LYS A 250 -39.21 -23.75 -46.63
N LEU A 251 -38.33 -22.87 -47.09
CA LEU A 251 -38.69 -21.54 -47.59
C LEU A 251 -39.54 -21.65 -48.86
N GLU A 252 -39.17 -22.48 -49.82
CA GLU A 252 -39.93 -22.65 -51.06
C GLU A 252 -41.33 -23.22 -50.78
N LYS A 253 -41.47 -24.14 -49.82
CA LYS A 253 -42.78 -24.63 -49.36
C LYS A 253 -43.61 -23.55 -48.67
N LYS A 254 -42.99 -22.64 -47.91
CA LYS A 254 -43.69 -21.51 -47.28
C LYS A 254 -44.08 -20.44 -48.29
N ILE A 255 -43.16 -20.07 -49.19
CA ILE A 255 -43.39 -19.11 -50.26
C ILE A 255 -44.49 -19.62 -51.20
N ARG A 256 -44.52 -20.90 -51.57
CA ARG A 256 -45.64 -21.46 -52.37
C ARG A 256 -46.98 -21.35 -51.64
N LYS A 257 -47.02 -21.64 -50.33
CA LYS A 257 -48.24 -21.49 -49.52
C LYS A 257 -48.68 -20.02 -49.38
N GLU A 258 -47.74 -19.10 -49.22
CA GLU A 258 -48.02 -17.66 -49.14
C GLU A 258 -48.44 -17.12 -50.52
N LEU A 259 -47.83 -17.56 -51.61
CA LEU A 259 -48.20 -17.18 -52.97
C LEU A 259 -49.59 -17.72 -53.34
N GLU A 260 -49.93 -18.95 -52.93
CA GLU A 260 -51.28 -19.52 -53.08
C GLU A 260 -52.31 -18.70 -52.29
N ALA A 261 -52.00 -18.30 -51.06
CA ALA A 261 -52.85 -17.42 -50.25
C ALA A 261 -52.96 -16.00 -50.83
N GLU A 262 -51.90 -15.46 -51.42
CA GLU A 262 -51.94 -14.16 -52.11
C GLU A 262 -52.74 -14.22 -53.43
N PHE A 263 -52.71 -15.33 -54.17
CA PHE A 263 -53.53 -15.54 -55.36
C PHE A 263 -55.03 -15.62 -55.01
N GLU A 264 -55.38 -16.18 -53.85
CA GLU A 264 -56.74 -16.18 -53.32
C GLU A 264 -57.17 -14.79 -52.82
N GLY A 265 -56.24 -14.02 -52.23
CA GLY A 265 -56.50 -12.67 -51.71
C GLY A 265 -56.56 -11.55 -52.76
N ARG A 266 -56.01 -11.74 -53.96
CA ARG A 266 -55.84 -10.68 -54.98
C ARG A 266 -57.06 -10.48 -55.90
N SER A 267 -58.17 -11.16 -55.65
CA SER A 267 -59.45 -10.91 -56.33
C SER A 267 -60.28 -9.75 -55.73
N VAL A 268 -59.86 -9.17 -54.59
CA VAL A 268 -60.65 -8.14 -53.89
C VAL A 268 -59.77 -7.01 -53.33
N ALA A 269 -59.22 -6.14 -54.20
CA ALA A 269 -58.94 -4.73 -53.84
C ALA A 269 -58.30 -3.99 -55.04
N SER A 270 -59.13 -3.42 -55.91
CA SER A 270 -58.72 -2.33 -56.81
C SER A 270 -59.61 -1.13 -56.54
N LYS A 271 -59.03 -0.06 -55.96
CA LYS A 271 -59.36 1.38 -56.11
C LYS A 271 -58.59 2.16 -55.06
N GLY A 272 -57.50 2.82 -55.44
CA GLY A 272 -57.42 4.28 -55.50
C GLY A 272 -56.74 4.81 -54.22
N SER A 273 -55.90 5.84 -54.18
CA SER A 273 -55.57 6.90 -55.14
C SER A 273 -54.37 7.68 -54.57
N GLU A 274 -53.38 7.90 -55.43
CA GLU A 274 -52.63 9.15 -55.67
C GLU A 274 -52.15 10.09 -54.53
N LYS A 275 -50.84 10.44 -54.67
CA LYS A 275 -50.18 11.77 -54.53
C LYS A 275 -50.11 12.36 -53.11
N LYS A 276 -49.07 13.09 -52.67
CA LYS A 276 -48.01 13.94 -53.27
C LYS A 276 -46.98 14.18 -52.13
N LYS A 277 -45.65 14.07 -52.34
CA LYS A 277 -44.67 15.19 -52.49
C LYS A 277 -44.83 16.27 -51.37
N THR A 278 -43.83 16.76 -50.64
CA THR A 278 -42.42 17.09 -50.96
C THR A 278 -41.79 17.77 -49.72
N THR A 279 -40.48 17.55 -49.48
CA THR A 279 -39.38 18.52 -49.13
C THR A 279 -39.64 19.67 -48.13
N SER A 280 -38.72 20.17 -47.30
CA SER A 280 -37.25 20.28 -47.39
C SER A 280 -36.71 20.88 -46.08
N ALA A 281 -35.45 20.55 -45.80
CA ALA A 281 -34.57 21.14 -44.79
C ALA A 281 -34.12 22.59 -45.08
N SER A 282 -33.57 23.25 -44.06
CA SER A 282 -32.27 23.97 -44.01
C SER A 282 -32.30 25.10 -42.95
N LYS A 283 -31.42 25.05 -41.92
CA LYS A 283 -30.14 25.82 -41.74
C LYS A 283 -30.34 27.34 -41.73
N SER A 284 -29.64 28.21 -40.99
CA SER A 284 -28.51 28.20 -40.05
C SER A 284 -28.14 29.69 -39.81
N SER A 285 -27.48 30.07 -38.72
CA SER A 285 -26.51 31.20 -38.67
C SER A 285 -25.84 31.28 -37.28
N THR A 286 -24.51 31.11 -37.18
CA THR A 286 -23.42 32.14 -37.15
C THR A 286 -23.12 32.57 -35.69
N ALA A 287 -22.09 32.07 -34.99
CA ALA A 287 -20.63 32.31 -35.05
C ALA A 287 -20.13 33.59 -34.33
N SER A 288 -19.07 33.41 -33.51
CA SER A 288 -17.95 34.33 -33.12
C SER A 288 -17.64 34.30 -31.60
N VAL A 289 -16.45 34.54 -31.04
CA VAL A 289 -15.03 34.19 -31.31
C VAL A 289 -14.15 34.88 -30.21
N LYS A 290 -13.13 34.16 -29.67
CA LYS A 290 -11.85 34.63 -29.03
C LYS A 290 -11.92 35.36 -27.65
N LYS A 291 -10.90 35.39 -26.77
CA LYS A 291 -9.42 35.23 -26.87
C LYS A 291 -8.73 34.99 -25.50
N LYS A 292 -7.50 34.47 -25.55
CA LYS A 292 -6.47 34.23 -24.50
C LYS A 292 -5.90 35.50 -23.82
N SER A 293 -5.25 35.31 -22.66
CA SER A 293 -3.93 35.89 -22.37
C SER A 293 -3.13 35.08 -21.33
N ASN A 294 -1.80 35.18 -21.43
CA ASN A 294 -0.73 34.38 -20.83
C ASN A 294 0.21 35.34 -20.06
N ALA A 295 0.89 34.92 -18.98
CA ALA A 295 2.29 35.32 -18.67
C ALA A 295 2.79 34.83 -17.29
N THR A 296 3.96 34.18 -17.38
CA THR A 296 4.92 33.66 -16.39
C THR A 296 5.90 34.70 -15.83
N THR A 297 6.58 34.39 -14.71
CA THR A 297 8.00 34.76 -14.38
C THR A 297 8.45 34.05 -13.06
N PRO A 298 9.76 33.92 -12.68
CA PRO A 298 10.54 32.69 -12.88
C PRO A 298 11.12 32.04 -11.58
N LYS A 299 11.55 30.78 -11.71
CA LYS A 299 12.25 29.95 -10.70
C LYS A 299 13.68 30.44 -10.39
N LYS A 300 14.09 30.36 -9.11
CA LYS A 300 15.52 30.37 -8.70
C LYS A 300 16.12 28.96 -8.82
N LYS A 301 17.36 28.90 -9.30
CA LYS A 301 18.15 27.68 -9.57
C LYS A 301 18.66 27.03 -8.28
N ALA A 302 18.58 25.70 -8.28
CA ALA A 302 19.30 24.78 -7.41
C ALA A 302 20.82 24.80 -7.73
N GLY A 303 21.65 24.61 -6.71
CA GLY A 303 23.10 24.46 -6.85
C GLY A 303 23.62 23.30 -6.00
N GLY A 304 24.14 22.29 -6.69
CA GLY A 304 25.35 21.54 -6.33
C GLY A 304 25.36 20.68 -5.06
N LEU A 305 25.04 19.40 -5.23
CA LEU A 305 25.43 18.30 -4.36
C LEU A 305 26.97 18.15 -4.44
N PHE A 306 27.66 18.11 -3.30
CA PHE A 306 29.11 17.94 -3.10
C PHE A 306 30.01 19.19 -3.24
N GLY A 307 30.45 19.72 -2.10
CA GLY A 307 31.68 20.52 -1.98
C GLY A 307 31.50 22.00 -1.66
N ALA A 308 30.63 22.37 -0.71
CA ALA A 308 30.72 23.71 -0.12
C ALA A 308 32.03 23.80 0.68
N LYS A 309 32.98 24.64 0.22
CA LYS A 309 34.17 24.98 1.00
C LYS A 309 33.71 25.53 2.35
N ARG A 310 34.12 24.89 3.45
CA ARG A 310 33.80 25.35 4.81
C ARG A 310 34.25 26.81 4.96
N PRO A 311 33.39 27.72 5.43
CA PRO A 311 33.84 29.07 5.76
C PRO A 311 34.92 28.97 6.84
N LYS A 312 36.06 29.65 6.65
CA LYS A 312 37.09 29.77 7.69
C LYS A 312 36.82 31.06 8.45
N LYS A 313 36.66 30.96 9.76
CA LYS A 313 36.56 32.10 10.69
C LYS A 313 37.67 31.95 11.73
N THR A 314 38.21 33.07 12.16
CA THR A 314 39.29 33.12 13.16
C THR A 314 38.85 34.04 14.29
N PHE A 315 39.08 33.61 15.53
CA PHE A 315 38.75 34.41 16.69
C PHE A 315 39.89 35.38 17.04
N GLU A 316 39.59 36.67 17.17
CA GLU A 316 40.53 37.72 17.59
C GLU A 316 39.99 38.43 18.85
N GLY A 317 39.93 37.72 19.97
CA GLY A 317 39.42 38.23 21.25
C GLY A 317 40.06 37.58 22.48
N GLU A 318 39.57 37.92 23.68
CA GLU A 318 40.03 37.27 24.92
C GLU A 318 39.60 35.80 24.95
N PRO A 319 40.44 34.88 25.47
CA PRO A 319 40.15 33.44 25.45
C PRO A 319 38.83 33.08 26.15
N ALA A 320 38.43 33.84 27.17
CA ALA A 320 37.17 33.65 27.89
C ALA A 320 35.91 33.93 27.04
N ASP A 321 36.04 34.74 25.98
CA ASP A 321 34.91 35.09 25.11
C ASP A 321 34.79 34.15 23.89
N LYS A 322 35.76 33.23 23.72
CA LYS A 322 35.84 32.34 22.55
C LYS A 322 34.60 31.45 22.44
N ALA A 323 34.11 30.92 23.56
CA ALA A 323 32.91 30.07 23.61
C ALA A 323 31.66 30.81 23.14
N ASP A 324 31.43 32.02 23.64
CA ASP A 324 30.25 32.82 23.30
C ASP A 324 30.33 33.39 21.88
N TRP A 325 31.53 33.79 21.43
CA TRP A 325 31.78 34.17 20.04
C TRP A 325 31.53 32.99 19.08
N PHE A 326 32.01 31.79 19.39
CA PHE A 326 31.85 30.63 18.53
C PHE A 326 30.37 30.26 18.34
N LEU A 327 29.59 30.32 19.42
CA LEU A 327 28.14 30.06 19.40
C LEU A 327 27.36 31.10 18.61
N ALA A 328 27.84 32.35 18.55
CA ALA A 328 27.20 33.43 17.81
C ALA A 328 27.59 33.45 16.33
N GLU A 329 28.88 33.31 16.04
CA GLU A 329 29.46 33.66 14.76
C GLU A 329 30.06 32.48 13.99
N ALA A 330 30.37 31.33 14.60
CA ALA A 330 31.19 30.29 13.95
C ALA A 330 30.52 28.91 13.81
N LEU A 331 29.26 28.75 14.22
CA LEU A 331 28.52 27.48 14.07
C LEU A 331 28.29 27.05 12.61
N ASP A 332 28.48 27.94 11.63
CA ASP A 332 28.45 27.64 10.20
C ASP A 332 29.74 27.00 9.67
N THR A 333 30.81 26.99 10.48
CA THR A 333 32.09 26.33 10.16
C THR A 333 32.07 24.83 10.51
N VAL A 334 31.11 24.39 11.33
CA VAL A 334 30.94 22.99 11.74
C VAL A 334 30.56 22.12 10.55
N TYR A 335 31.20 20.95 10.44
CA TYR A 335 30.93 20.01 9.36
C TYR A 335 29.54 19.40 9.46
N ASP A 336 28.75 19.52 8.39
CA ASP A 336 27.47 18.83 8.22
C ASP A 336 27.67 17.55 7.40
N PRO A 337 27.74 16.36 8.04
CA PRO A 337 27.92 15.09 7.33
C PRO A 337 26.73 14.71 6.44
N HIS A 338 25.56 15.35 6.63
CA HIS A 338 24.35 15.06 5.87
C HIS A 338 24.13 16.03 4.69
N GLY A 339 24.99 17.03 4.52
CA GLY A 339 24.89 18.00 3.42
C GLY A 339 23.57 18.76 3.38
N SER A 340 22.90 18.89 4.54
CA SER A 340 21.60 19.54 4.68
C SER A 340 21.66 21.06 4.45
N GLY A 341 22.87 21.63 4.52
CA GLY A 341 23.13 23.06 4.34
C GLY A 341 22.53 23.93 5.45
N LYS A 342 22.07 23.31 6.55
CA LYS A 342 21.51 24.01 7.70
C LYS A 342 22.60 24.23 8.73
N VAL A 343 22.81 25.50 9.08
CA VAL A 343 23.73 25.91 10.16
C VAL A 343 23.19 25.37 11.49
N LEU A 344 24.08 24.80 12.32
CA LEU A 344 23.74 24.35 13.65
C LEU A 344 23.36 25.55 14.52
N LYS A 345 22.36 25.36 15.41
CA LYS A 345 21.92 26.39 16.34
C LYS A 345 22.45 26.09 17.74
N PRO A 346 22.74 27.09 18.59
CA PRO A 346 23.25 26.87 19.95
C PRO A 346 22.31 26.00 20.80
N LYS A 347 21.00 26.14 20.61
CA LYS A 347 19.95 25.40 21.35
C LYS A 347 19.60 24.03 20.75
N THR A 348 20.28 23.60 19.69
CA THR A 348 20.06 22.27 19.10
C THR A 348 20.46 21.20 20.11
N ILE A 349 19.58 20.21 20.30
CA ILE A 349 19.82 19.07 21.19
C ILE A 349 20.64 18.03 20.44
N LEU A 350 21.80 17.66 20.98
CA LEU A 350 22.71 16.67 20.42
C LEU A 350 22.39 15.25 20.92
N ALA A 351 22.02 15.12 22.19
CA ALA A 351 21.68 13.85 22.82
C ALA A 351 20.61 14.04 23.90
N ARG A 352 19.79 13.00 24.12
CA ARG A 352 18.73 12.97 25.14
C ARG A 352 18.86 11.72 25.99
N SER A 353 18.72 11.87 27.30
CA SER A 353 18.54 10.77 28.26
C SER A 353 17.38 11.07 29.20
N SER A 354 17.05 10.10 30.07
CA SER A 354 16.14 10.28 31.19
C SER A 354 16.56 11.39 32.14
N ASP A 355 17.86 11.68 32.22
CA ASP A 355 18.45 12.61 33.18
C ASP A 355 18.64 14.03 32.60
N GLY A 356 18.47 14.21 31.29
CA GLY A 356 18.53 15.52 30.66
C GLY A 356 18.82 15.53 29.17
N ASN A 357 18.85 16.75 28.60
CA ASN A 357 19.18 17.00 27.21
C ASN A 357 20.53 17.72 27.12
N VAL A 358 21.44 17.23 26.28
CA VAL A 358 22.70 17.91 25.95
C VAL A 358 22.50 18.78 24.72
N ARG A 359 22.85 20.07 24.79
CA ARG A 359 22.77 21.01 23.65
C ARG A 359 24.15 21.39 23.14
N VAL A 360 24.20 21.94 21.93
CA VAL A 360 25.43 22.46 21.29
C VAL A 360 26.15 23.47 22.18
N GLN A 361 25.41 24.42 22.76
CA GLN A 361 25.98 25.41 23.69
C GLN A 361 26.61 24.80 24.95
N ASP A 362 26.06 23.69 25.44
CA ASP A 362 26.53 23.06 26.67
C ASP A 362 27.87 22.36 26.38
N VAL A 363 27.99 21.71 25.22
CA VAL A 363 29.24 21.10 24.75
C VAL A 363 30.34 22.15 24.54
N VAL A 364 30.05 23.26 23.86
CA VAL A 364 31.07 24.30 23.59
C VAL A 364 31.58 24.93 24.89
N ARG A 365 30.68 25.25 25.82
CA ARG A 365 31.05 25.89 27.09
C ARG A 365 31.80 24.94 28.02
N VAL A 366 31.35 23.69 28.13
CA VAL A 366 32.05 22.66 28.92
C VAL A 366 33.41 22.34 28.32
N TYR A 367 33.51 22.29 26.99
CA TYR A 367 34.79 22.07 26.32
C TYR A 367 35.79 23.21 26.57
N ASP A 368 35.33 24.45 26.55
CA ASP A 368 36.18 25.62 26.84
C ASP A 368 36.70 25.63 28.28
N SER A 369 35.87 25.20 29.25
CA SER A 369 36.24 25.22 30.67
C SER A 369 37.01 23.97 31.13
N GLU A 370 36.64 22.79 30.63
CA GLU A 370 37.08 21.49 31.18
C GLU A 370 37.76 20.59 30.12
N GLY A 371 37.83 21.02 28.86
CA GLY A 371 38.43 20.24 27.78
C GLY A 371 37.61 19.00 27.41
N LYS A 372 38.23 18.03 26.71
CA LYS A 372 37.53 16.83 26.21
C LYS A 372 37.00 15.94 27.34
N ASP A 373 37.68 15.94 28.49
CA ASP A 373 37.36 15.07 29.63
C ASP A 373 36.14 15.54 30.43
N GLY A 374 35.77 16.83 30.33
CA GLY A 374 34.54 17.37 30.94
C GLY A 374 33.28 17.07 30.12
N ILE A 375 33.42 16.68 28.85
CA ILE A 375 32.28 16.39 27.98
C ILE A 375 31.62 15.08 28.41
N SER A 376 30.35 15.16 28.81
CA SER A 376 29.56 13.99 29.22
C SER A 376 29.59 12.86 28.17
N GLU A 377 29.63 11.61 28.61
CA GLU A 377 29.53 10.43 27.73
C GLU A 377 28.29 10.47 26.84
N LEU A 378 27.20 11.06 27.34
CA LEU A 378 25.97 11.26 26.59
C LEU A 378 26.17 12.17 25.37
N ALA A 379 27.00 13.21 25.46
CA ALA A 379 27.31 14.08 24.33
C ALA A 379 28.09 13.33 23.23
N TRP A 380 28.97 12.40 23.62
CA TRP A 380 29.76 11.58 22.69
C TRP A 380 28.93 10.58 21.88
N THR A 381 27.66 10.32 22.26
CA THR A 381 26.74 9.52 21.44
C THR A 381 26.37 10.20 20.12
N SER A 382 26.57 11.52 20.01
CA SER A 382 26.36 12.28 18.79
C SER A 382 27.67 12.49 18.02
N PRO A 383 27.79 12.06 16.75
CA PRO A 383 28.98 12.29 15.95
C PRO A 383 29.23 13.79 15.64
N LEU A 384 28.23 14.65 15.84
CA LEU A 384 28.37 16.09 15.71
C LEU A 384 29.27 16.69 16.80
N THR A 385 29.40 16.05 17.96
CA THR A 385 30.22 16.53 19.08
C THR A 385 31.69 16.65 18.68
N GLU A 386 32.22 15.67 17.94
CA GLU A 386 33.60 15.71 17.43
C GLU A 386 33.79 16.85 16.42
N TYR A 387 32.85 17.03 15.48
CA TYR A 387 32.91 18.11 14.49
C TYR A 387 32.78 19.51 15.10
N ILE A 388 32.04 19.66 16.22
CA ILE A 388 31.94 20.92 16.95
C ILE A 388 33.28 21.26 17.60
N ILE A 389 33.94 20.28 18.22
CA ILE A 389 35.26 20.47 18.85
C ILE A 389 36.32 20.79 17.80
N GLU A 390 36.38 20.03 16.71
CA GLU A 390 37.32 20.30 15.61
C GLU A 390 37.14 21.70 15.01
N ALA A 391 35.89 22.15 14.86
CA ALA A 391 35.61 23.49 14.38
C ALA A 391 35.98 24.57 15.42
N TYR A 392 35.77 24.31 16.70
CA TYR A 392 36.15 25.20 17.80
C TYR A 392 37.67 25.38 17.89
N ASP A 393 38.43 24.30 17.74
CA ASP A 393 39.90 24.31 17.73
C ASP A 393 40.47 24.96 16.46
N ALA A 394 39.75 24.86 15.34
CA ALA A 394 40.16 25.44 14.07
C ALA A 394 39.88 26.95 13.96
N CYS A 395 39.01 27.51 14.82
CA CYS A 395 38.72 28.94 14.91
C CYS A 395 39.59 29.63 15.96
#